data_AF-A0A838V334-F1
#
_entry.id   AF-A0A838V334-F1
#
_cell.length_a   1.000
_cell.length_b   1.000
_cell.length_c   1.000
_cell.angle_alpha   90.00
_cell.angle_beta   90.00
_cell.angle_gamma   90.00
#
_symmetry.space_group_name_H-M   'P 1'
#
loop_
_entity.id
_entity.type
_entity.pdbx_description
1 polymer ?
#
loop_
_entity_poly.entity_id
_entity_poly.type
_entity_poly.pdbx_seq_one_letter_code
_entity_poly.pdbx_strand_id
1 'polypeptide(L)' 'MEQIGEDVIGSRVSGFVSCFGNPIDERGAPGGRCLYYRERGDETYWRFCARDGRIVSAAGSLPRPG' A
#
# COMPACT_ATOMS: atom_id res chain seq x y z
N MET A 1 0.88 -10.91 10.33
CA MET A 1 1.40 -9.96 9.32
C MET A 1 0.49 -9.88 8.10
N GLU A 2 -0.05 -10.99 7.58
CA GLU A 2 -1.09 -11.00 6.52
C GLU A 2 -2.38 -10.23 6.86
N GLN A 3 -2.72 -10.16 8.16
CA GLN A 3 -3.95 -9.52 8.64
C GLN A 3 -4.07 -8.03 8.27
N ILE A 4 -2.96 -7.27 8.28
CA ILE A 4 -2.96 -5.84 7.91
C ILE A 4 -3.36 -5.67 6.43
N GLY A 5 -3.01 -6.64 5.58
CA GLY A 5 -3.35 -6.61 4.17
C GLY A 5 -4.85 -6.79 3.92
N GLU A 6 -5.51 -7.66 4.69
CA GLU A 6 -6.94 -7.93 4.55
C GLU A 6 -7.81 -6.79 5.13
N ASP A 7 -7.43 -6.25 6.29
CA ASP A 7 -8.19 -5.20 6.99
C ASP A 7 -8.29 -3.88 6.19
N VAL A 8 -7.34 -3.61 5.29
CA VAL A 8 -7.30 -2.35 4.53
C VAL A 8 -7.97 -2.44 3.16
N ILE A 9 -8.29 -3.64 2.67
CA ILE A 9 -8.99 -3.82 1.39
C ILE A 9 -10.38 -3.19 1.46
N GLY A 10 -10.75 -2.46 0.41
CA GLY A 10 -12.00 -1.70 0.31
C GLY A 10 -11.95 -0.30 0.93
N SER A 11 -10.91 0.00 1.72
CA SER A 11 -10.71 1.32 2.34
C SER A 11 -10.40 2.39 1.29
N ARG A 12 -10.86 3.63 1.54
CA ARG A 12 -10.51 4.78 0.70
C ARG A 12 -9.03 5.12 0.85
N VAL A 13 -8.37 5.40 -0.27
CA VAL A 13 -6.95 5.79 -0.29
C VAL A 13 -6.68 7.02 0.58
N SER A 14 -7.58 8.02 0.57
CA SER A 14 -7.40 9.21 1.40
C SER A 14 -7.43 8.92 2.90
N GLY A 15 -8.33 8.04 3.35
CA GLY A 15 -8.40 7.60 4.75
C GLY A 15 -7.16 6.77 5.12
N PHE A 16 -6.76 5.86 4.23
CA PHE A 16 -5.56 5.06 4.38
C PHE A 16 -4.30 5.93 4.54
N VAL A 17 -4.08 6.89 3.64
CA VAL A 17 -2.95 7.85 3.70
C VAL A 17 -3.03 8.71 4.96
N SER A 18 -4.23 9.08 5.42
CA SER A 18 -4.39 9.80 6.69
C SER A 18 -3.98 8.96 7.91
N CYS A 19 -4.17 7.64 7.87
CA CYS A 19 -3.81 6.74 8.98
C CYS A 19 -2.33 6.35 8.97
N PHE A 20 -1.78 6.04 7.79
CA PHE A 20 -0.41 5.50 7.66
C PHE A 20 0.62 6.55 7.23
N GLY A 21 0.17 7.76 6.89
CA GLY A 21 1.00 8.80 6.30
C GLY A 21 1.14 8.64 4.79
N ASN A 22 1.95 9.55 4.22
CA ASN A 22 2.25 9.50 2.79
C ASN A 22 3.10 8.27 2.45
N PRO A 23 2.83 7.62 1.30
CA PRO A 23 3.68 6.54 0.81
C PRO A 23 5.08 7.08 0.49
N ILE A 24 6.07 6.19 0.54
CA ILE A 24 7.44 6.52 0.15
C ILE A 24 7.62 6.55 -1.37
N ASP A 25 6.74 5.87 -2.10
CA ASP A 25 6.73 5.80 -3.56
C ASP A 25 5.30 5.50 -4.04
N GLU A 26 4.92 6.04 -5.19
CA GLU A 26 3.65 5.76 -5.85
C GLU A 26 3.92 5.41 -7.32
N ARG A 27 3.39 4.27 -7.77
CA ARG A 27 3.55 3.83 -9.16
C ARG A 27 2.20 3.65 -9.83
N GLY A 28 2.08 4.12 -11.07
CA GLY A 28 0.93 3.82 -11.91
C GLY A 28 0.82 2.32 -12.14
N ALA A 29 -0.38 1.78 -12.07
CA ALA A 29 -0.69 0.39 -12.39
C ALA A 29 -1.86 0.36 -13.39
N PRO A 30 -1.99 -0.69 -14.23
CA PRO A 30 -3.13 -0.80 -15.13
C PRO A 30 -4.46 -0.67 -14.37
N GLY A 31 -5.22 0.39 -14.67
CA GLY A 31 -6.50 0.71 -14.02
C GLY A 31 -6.41 1.35 -12.64
N GLY A 32 -5.24 1.86 -12.21
CA GLY A 32 -5.10 2.51 -10.92
C GLY A 32 -3.66 2.89 -10.55
N ARG A 33 -3.32 2.77 -9.27
CA ARG A 33 -1.97 3.05 -8.74
C ARG A 33 -1.63 2.11 -7.59
N CYS A 34 -0.35 1.88 -7.34
CA CYS A 34 0.13 1.20 -6.15
C CYS A 34 0.96 2.14 -5.28
N LEU A 35 0.69 2.10 -3.99
CA LEU A 35 1.33 2.88 -2.95
C LEU A 35 2.33 1.99 -2.23
N TYR A 36 3.55 2.47 -2.02
CA TYR A 36 4.61 1.72 -1.35
C TYR A 36 4.91 2.34 0.01
N TYR A 37 4.99 1.48 1.01
CA TYR A 37 5.33 1.85 2.39
C TYR A 37 6.49 1.01 2.85
N ARG A 38 7.39 1.59 3.64
CA ARG A 38 8.45 0.84 4.32
C ARG A 38 8.04 0.60 5.76
N GLU A 39 8.22 -0.63 6.24
CA GLU A 39 8.07 -0.92 7.66
C GLU A 39 9.15 -0.16 8.46
N ARG A 40 8.79 0.36 9.64
CA ARG A 40 9.77 1.10 10.45
C ARG A 40 10.77 0.14 11.08
N GLY A 41 12.05 0.34 10.78
CA GLY A 41 13.14 -0.43 11.36
C GLY A 41 13.51 -1.69 10.57
N ASP A 42 12.84 -1.95 9.44
CA ASP A 42 13.11 -3.09 8.58
C ASP A 42 13.25 -2.65 7.10
N GLU A 43 13.94 -3.46 6.30
CA GLU A 43 14.01 -3.26 4.84
C GLU A 43 12.84 -3.91 4.10
N THR A 44 11.80 -4.31 4.82
CA THR A 44 10.56 -4.82 4.27
C THR A 44 9.64 -3.70 3.75
N TYR A 45 9.12 -3.93 2.55
CA TYR A 45 8.18 -3.04 1.90
C TYR A 45 6.79 -3.65 1.79
N TRP A 46 5.80 -2.77 1.88
CA TRP A 46 4.40 -3.04 1.62
C TRP A 46 3.96 -2.33 0.35
N ARG A 47 3.20 -3.03 -0.48
CA ARG A 47 2.55 -2.48 -1.68
C ARG A 47 1.04 -2.59 -1.52
N PHE A 48 0.36 -1.47 -1.60
CA PHE A 48 -1.09 -1.40 -1.62
C PHE A 48 -1.57 -0.87 -2.96
N CYS A 49 -2.26 -1.69 -3.75
CA CYS A 49 -2.79 -1.25 -5.02
C CYS A 49 -4.22 -0.77 -4.87
N ALA A 50 -4.51 0.35 -5.51
CA ALA A 50 -5.77 1.04 -5.48
C ALA A 50 -6.38 1.18 -6.87
N ARG A 51 -7.69 1.01 -6.95
CA ARG A 51 -8.52 1.31 -8.13
C ARG A 51 -9.73 2.13 -7.69
N ASP A 52 -10.13 3.10 -8.50
CA ASP A 52 -11.28 3.97 -8.20
C ASP A 52 -11.23 4.61 -6.79
N GLY A 53 -10.02 4.95 -6.35
CA GLY A 53 -9.79 5.57 -5.04
C GLY A 53 -9.91 4.63 -3.83
N ARG A 54 -10.02 3.31 -4.04
CA ARG A 54 -10.07 2.29 -2.97
C ARG A 54 -8.93 1.29 -3.08
N ILE A 55 -8.43 0.83 -1.94
CA ILE A 55 -7.45 -0.25 -1.87
C ILE A 55 -8.13 -1.56 -2.30
N VAL A 56 -7.54 -2.28 -3.25
CA VAL A 56 -8.08 -3.54 -3.78
C VAL A 56 -7.15 -4.72 -3.54
N SER A 57 -5.88 -4.46 -3.25
CA SER A 57 -4.93 -5.49 -2.86
C SER A 57 -3.80 -4.93 -2.01
N ALA A 58 -3.23 -5.80 -1.18
CA ALA A 58 -2.08 -5.53 -0.35
C ALA A 58 -1.08 -6.68 -0.50
N ALA A 59 0.21 -6.36 -0.48
CA ALA A 59 1.30 -7.34 -0.45
C ALA A 59 2.42 -6.81 0.46
N GLY A 60 2.79 -7.59 1.47
CA GLY A 60 3.91 -7.30 2.36
C GLY A 60 5.15 -8.11 1.99
N SER A 61 6.23 -7.95 2.78
CA SER A 61 7.48 -8.70 2.60
C SER A 61 8.09 -8.56 1.20
N LEU A 62 7.88 -7.41 0.57
CA LEU A 62 8.44 -7.14 -0.76
C LEU A 62 9.87 -6.61 -0.62
N PRO A 63 10.77 -6.97 -1.56
CA PRO A 63 12.05 -6.31 -1.67
C PRO A 63 11.86 -4.84 -2.02
N ARG A 64 12.92 -4.05 -1.80
CA ARG A 64 12.93 -2.62 -2.12
C ARG A 64 12.44 -2.38 -3.55
N PRO A 65 11.46 -1.48 -3.75
CA PRO A 65 11.01 -1.13 -5.09
C PRO A 65 12.20 -0.53 -5.86
N GLY A 66 12.63 -1.24 -6.91
CA GLY A 66 13.73 -0.85 -7.81
C GLY A 66 13.30 0.13 -8.88
#